data_AF-A0A2G1QMF5-F1
#
_entry.id   AF-A0A2G1QMF5-F1
#
_cell.length_a   1.000
_cell.length_b   1.000
_cell.length_c   1.000
_cell.angle_alpha   90.00
_cell.angle_beta   90.00
_cell.angle_gamma   90.00
#
_symmetry.space_group_name_H-M   'P 1'
#
loop_
_entity.id
_entity.type
_entity.pdbx_description
1 polymer ?
#
loop_
_entity_poly.entity_id
_entity_poly.type
_entity_poly.pdbx_seq_one_letter_code
_entity_poly.pdbx_strand_id
1 'polypeptide(L)'
;MTYCVALKMNRGLAFMSDTRTNAGVDNVSVMRKMFSWEVEGERSIVLLSAGNLATTQAVVSLLDERSKAPGDRRSTLLDTPSMFQTARLVGDTLKEVIASTAQGGQSAESTFHANFILGGQIKGSEPRLFLIYPEGNFIETSDETPFFQIGEHKYGRPIIVRAYDPDMSFAQAAKLLIVSFDSTLRSNLSVGLPLDLMFYDRDRFKLRPRHRFTADDPYYRTISEGWSEALRAAFAKLPDYGEA
;
A
#
# COMPACT_ATOMS: atom_id res chain seq x y z
N MET A 1 -3.93 8.25 -10.12
CA MET A 1 -4.87 8.69 -9.05
C MET A 1 -4.85 7.69 -7.89
N THR A 2 -3.71 7.47 -7.26
CA THR A 2 -3.53 6.57 -6.11
C THR A 2 -2.11 6.74 -5.58
N TYR A 3 -1.88 6.65 -4.27
CA TYR A 3 -0.57 6.36 -3.70
C TYR A 3 -0.72 5.39 -2.52
N CYS A 4 -0.01 4.27 -2.60
CA CYS A 4 0.10 3.29 -1.53
C CYS A 4 1.57 2.95 -1.28
N VAL A 5 1.90 2.63 -0.04
CA VAL A 5 3.25 2.29 0.40
C VAL A 5 3.19 1.25 1.51
N ALA A 6 4.15 0.33 1.50
CA ALA A 6 4.38 -0.57 2.62
C ALA A 6 5.86 -0.68 2.94
N LEU A 7 6.18 -0.73 4.23
CA LEU A 7 7.52 -0.87 4.78
C LEU A 7 7.65 -2.23 5.46
N LYS A 8 8.74 -2.93 5.21
CA LYS A 8 9.25 -4.04 6.02
C LYS A 8 10.26 -3.47 7.02
N MET A 9 10.11 -3.77 8.29
CA MET A 9 11.01 -3.35 9.38
C MET A 9 11.34 -4.57 10.24
N ASN A 10 12.38 -4.49 11.07
CA ASN A 10 12.74 -5.60 11.97
C ASN A 10 11.57 -6.01 12.88
N ARG A 11 10.80 -5.04 13.37
CA ARG A 11 9.63 -5.26 14.23
C ARG A 11 8.36 -5.75 13.53
N GLY A 12 8.31 -5.73 12.19
CA GLY A 12 7.10 -6.11 11.44
C GLY A 12 6.85 -5.21 10.22
N LEU A 13 5.58 -5.01 9.87
CA LEU A 13 5.17 -4.32 8.64
C LEU A 13 4.36 -3.07 8.92
N ALA A 14 4.50 -2.06 8.07
CA ALA A 14 3.67 -0.86 8.05
C ALA A 14 3.05 -0.69 6.67
N PHE A 15 1.77 -0.33 6.61
CA PHE A 15 1.01 -0.15 5.38
C PHE A 15 0.28 1.17 5.42
N MET A 16 0.32 1.94 4.35
CA MET A 16 -0.46 3.16 4.24
C MET A 16 -0.95 3.39 2.81
N SER A 17 -2.21 3.81 2.68
CA SER A 17 -2.84 4.06 1.38
C SER A 17 -3.72 5.30 1.42
N ASP A 18 -3.71 6.08 0.34
CA ASP A 18 -4.72 7.11 0.12
C ASP A 18 -6.06 6.50 -0.32
N THR A 19 -7.10 7.32 -0.42
CA THR A 19 -8.45 6.85 -0.78
C THR A 19 -9.06 7.57 -1.98
N ARG A 20 -8.43 8.63 -2.49
CA ARG A 20 -8.91 9.31 -3.70
C ARG A 20 -8.74 8.43 -4.93
N THR A 21 -9.81 8.24 -5.70
CA THR A 21 -9.81 7.34 -6.84
C THR A 21 -10.54 7.95 -8.03
N ASN A 22 -10.05 7.68 -9.23
CA ASN A 22 -10.74 8.00 -10.48
C ASN A 22 -11.76 6.90 -10.79
N ALA A 23 -13.04 7.24 -10.80
CA ALA A 23 -14.12 6.33 -11.19
C ALA A 23 -14.67 6.63 -12.61
N GLY A 24 -14.06 7.58 -13.34
CA GLY A 24 -14.48 8.01 -14.66
C GLY A 24 -14.25 9.51 -14.89
N VAL A 25 -14.54 10.00 -16.09
CA VAL A 25 -14.50 11.44 -16.40
C VAL A 25 -15.39 12.18 -15.40
N ASP A 26 -14.82 13.19 -14.72
CA ASP A 26 -15.46 14.00 -13.68
C ASP A 26 -15.97 13.27 -12.44
N ASN A 27 -15.60 12.00 -12.23
CA ASN A 27 -15.99 11.24 -11.03
C ASN A 27 -14.79 10.89 -10.16
N VAL A 28 -14.49 11.78 -9.21
CA VAL A 28 -13.49 11.54 -8.16
C VAL A 28 -14.22 11.12 -6.89
N SER A 29 -13.96 9.90 -6.44
CA SER A 29 -14.62 9.30 -5.28
C SER A 29 -13.62 8.82 -4.24
N VAL A 30 -14.11 8.59 -3.01
CA VAL A 30 -13.34 8.00 -1.91
C VAL A 30 -13.55 6.49 -1.92
N MET A 31 -12.52 5.73 -2.27
CA MET A 31 -12.53 4.27 -2.30
C MET A 31 -11.41 3.71 -1.43
N ARG A 32 -11.71 2.65 -0.68
CA ARG A 32 -10.70 1.93 0.12
C ARG A 32 -9.70 1.25 -0.82
N LYS A 33 -8.41 1.34 -0.48
CA LYS A 33 -7.30 0.69 -1.22
C LYS A 33 -6.47 -0.27 -0.38
N MET A 34 -6.88 -0.51 0.86
CA MET A 34 -6.24 -1.43 1.80
C MET A 34 -7.25 -2.50 2.23
N PHE A 35 -6.93 -3.75 1.95
CA PHE A 35 -7.74 -4.92 2.25
C PHE A 35 -6.95 -5.87 3.14
N SER A 36 -7.64 -6.64 3.96
CA SER A 36 -6.97 -7.53 4.91
C SER A 36 -7.78 -8.78 5.18
N TRP A 37 -7.09 -9.91 5.32
CA TRP A 37 -7.63 -11.21 5.71
C TRP A 37 -6.79 -11.76 6.85
N GLU A 38 -7.44 -12.44 7.80
CA GLU A 38 -6.79 -12.91 9.02
C GLU A 38 -7.43 -14.18 9.55
N VAL A 39 -6.58 -15.06 10.07
CA VAL A 39 -6.96 -16.13 11.01
C VAL A 39 -6.11 -15.88 12.25
N GLU A 40 -6.73 -15.36 13.32
CA GLU A 40 -6.03 -14.94 14.53
C GLU A 40 -5.17 -16.09 15.10
N GLY A 41 -3.89 -15.81 15.35
CA GLY A 41 -2.93 -16.79 15.86
C GLY A 41 -2.28 -17.68 14.81
N GLU A 42 -2.62 -17.51 13.53
CA GLU A 42 -2.11 -18.35 12.43
C GLU A 42 -1.61 -17.53 11.23
N ARG A 43 -2.39 -16.56 10.73
CA ARG A 43 -1.96 -15.71 9.61
C ARG A 43 -2.61 -14.34 9.58
N SER A 44 -1.90 -13.37 9.04
CA SER A 44 -2.41 -12.04 8.72
C SER A 44 -1.90 -11.62 7.35
N ILE A 45 -2.81 -11.17 6.47
CA ILE A 45 -2.53 -10.80 5.08
C ILE A 45 -3.13 -9.41 4.83
N VAL A 46 -2.35 -8.52 4.22
CA VAL A 46 -2.74 -7.17 3.82
C VAL A 46 -2.42 -6.96 2.34
N LEU A 47 -3.38 -6.41 1.60
CA LEU A 47 -3.25 -6.08 0.18
C LEU A 47 -3.54 -4.60 -0.04
N LEU A 48 -2.61 -3.90 -0.67
CA LEU A 48 -2.79 -2.53 -1.15
C LEU A 48 -2.99 -2.55 -2.67
N SER A 49 -3.89 -1.73 -3.19
CA SER A 49 -4.19 -1.67 -4.62
C SER A 49 -3.93 -0.30 -5.24
N ALA A 50 -3.52 -0.28 -6.51
CA ALA A 50 -3.43 0.92 -7.34
C ALA A 50 -3.65 0.59 -8.82
N GLY A 51 -4.20 1.54 -9.58
CA GLY A 51 -4.47 1.38 -11.01
C GLY A 51 -5.95 1.43 -11.33
N ASN A 52 -6.38 0.67 -12.34
CA ASN A 52 -7.77 0.63 -12.78
C ASN A 52 -8.70 0.13 -11.66
N LEU A 53 -9.68 0.95 -11.26
CA LEU A 53 -10.57 0.65 -10.13
C LEU A 53 -11.37 -0.64 -10.36
N ALA A 54 -11.97 -0.81 -11.54
CA ALA A 54 -12.76 -2.00 -11.86
C ALA A 54 -11.91 -3.28 -11.77
N THR A 55 -10.67 -3.23 -12.28
CA THR A 55 -9.72 -4.35 -12.19
C THR A 55 -9.38 -4.66 -10.74
N THR A 56 -9.01 -3.65 -9.94
CA THR A 56 -8.64 -3.88 -8.53
C THR A 56 -9.81 -4.40 -7.69
N GLN A 57 -11.03 -3.91 -7.94
CA GLN A 57 -12.24 -4.40 -7.27
C GLN A 57 -12.55 -5.84 -7.66
N ALA A 58 -12.50 -6.19 -8.95
CA ALA A 58 -12.74 -7.55 -9.41
C ALA A 58 -11.75 -8.54 -8.79
N VAL A 59 -10.46 -8.20 -8.74
CA VAL A 59 -9.45 -9.04 -8.06
C VAL A 59 -9.79 -9.25 -6.59
N VAL A 60 -10.06 -8.17 -5.85
CA VAL A 60 -10.39 -8.27 -4.41
C VAL A 60 -11.68 -9.07 -4.20
N SER A 61 -12.71 -8.85 -5.02
CA SER A 61 -13.98 -9.58 -4.96
C SER A 61 -13.78 -11.06 -5.24
N LEU A 62 -12.98 -11.45 -6.24
CA LEU A 62 -12.69 -12.86 -6.51
C LEU A 62 -11.91 -13.51 -5.37
N LEU A 63 -10.95 -12.80 -4.76
CA LEU A 63 -10.24 -13.29 -3.58
C LEU A 63 -11.19 -13.48 -2.39
N ASP A 64 -12.19 -12.61 -2.22
CA ASP A 64 -13.20 -12.68 -1.15
C ASP A 64 -14.33 -13.69 -1.43
N GLU A 65 -14.79 -13.85 -2.67
CA GLU A 65 -15.80 -14.84 -3.08
C GLU A 65 -15.24 -16.26 -3.02
N ARG A 66 -14.00 -16.46 -3.49
CA ARG A 66 -13.26 -17.71 -3.25
C ARG A 66 -13.04 -17.96 -1.76
N SER A 67 -13.23 -16.94 -0.92
CA SER A 67 -13.27 -17.06 0.54
C SER A 67 -14.62 -17.43 1.13
N LYS A 68 -15.71 -17.38 0.36
CA LYS A 68 -17.10 -17.43 0.86
C LYS A 68 -18.01 -18.46 0.18
N ALA A 69 -17.57 -19.16 -0.87
CA ALA A 69 -18.42 -20.09 -1.63
C ALA A 69 -19.07 -21.19 -0.74
N PRO A 70 -20.40 -21.43 -0.81
CA PRO A 70 -21.06 -22.39 0.06
C PRO A 70 -20.86 -23.83 -0.44
N GLY A 71 -20.14 -24.63 0.34
CA GLY A 71 -19.93 -26.07 0.10
C GLY A 71 -18.54 -26.54 0.53
N ASP A 72 -17.55 -25.66 0.40
CA ASP A 72 -16.18 -25.87 0.83
C ASP A 72 -15.71 -24.57 1.49
N ARG A 73 -15.79 -24.49 2.82
CA ARG A 73 -15.56 -23.26 3.64
C ARG A 73 -14.08 -22.85 3.71
N ARG A 74 -13.37 -22.99 2.61
CA ARG A 74 -11.92 -22.86 2.52
C ARG A 74 -11.58 -21.69 1.61
N SER A 75 -11.15 -20.60 2.23
CA SER A 75 -10.67 -19.44 1.51
C SER A 75 -9.36 -19.78 0.85
N THR A 76 -9.34 -19.85 -0.48
CA THR A 76 -8.12 -20.18 -1.23
C THR A 76 -6.95 -19.27 -0.86
N LEU A 77 -7.21 -18.02 -0.46
CA LEU A 77 -6.21 -17.09 0.07
C LEU A 77 -5.76 -17.46 1.51
N LEU A 78 -6.70 -17.74 2.42
CA LEU A 78 -6.40 -18.17 3.80
C LEU A 78 -5.97 -19.64 3.92
N ASP A 79 -5.93 -20.40 2.83
CA ASP A 79 -5.43 -21.78 2.81
C ASP A 79 -4.05 -21.90 2.13
N THR A 80 -3.51 -20.80 1.57
CA THR A 80 -2.19 -20.82 0.95
C THR A 80 -1.10 -21.23 1.97
N PRO A 81 -0.11 -22.06 1.60
CA PRO A 81 0.86 -22.59 2.56
C PRO A 81 1.99 -21.61 2.90
N SER A 82 2.15 -20.52 2.14
CA SER A 82 3.17 -19.50 2.38
C SER A 82 2.80 -18.19 1.68
N MET A 83 3.38 -17.08 2.16
CA MET A 83 3.14 -15.76 1.55
C MET A 83 3.57 -15.69 0.07
N PHE A 84 4.55 -16.51 -0.36
CA PHE A 84 4.91 -16.63 -1.77
C PHE A 84 3.78 -17.25 -2.60
N GLN A 85 3.13 -18.32 -2.08
CA GLN A 85 1.97 -18.90 -2.75
C GLN A 85 0.77 -17.95 -2.71
N THR A 86 0.62 -17.16 -1.64
CA THR A 86 -0.36 -16.06 -1.59
C THR A 86 -0.08 -15.03 -2.70
N ALA A 87 1.17 -14.60 -2.90
CA ALA A 87 1.54 -13.65 -3.96
C ALA A 87 1.26 -14.22 -5.35
N ARG A 88 1.57 -15.50 -5.58
CA ARG A 88 1.24 -16.21 -6.82
C ARG A 88 -0.26 -16.26 -7.08
N LEU A 89 -1.06 -16.60 -6.07
CA LEU A 89 -2.52 -16.62 -6.20
C LEU A 89 -3.07 -15.25 -6.61
N VAL A 90 -2.62 -14.17 -5.96
CA VAL A 90 -3.05 -12.80 -6.30
C VAL A 90 -2.64 -12.43 -7.72
N GLY A 91 -1.42 -12.77 -8.14
CA GLY A 91 -0.94 -12.54 -9.50
C GLY A 91 -1.71 -13.33 -10.56
N ASP A 92 -2.06 -14.59 -10.28
CA ASP A 92 -2.89 -15.42 -11.15
C ASP A 92 -4.31 -14.87 -11.27
N THR A 93 -4.92 -14.42 -10.16
CA THR A 93 -6.22 -13.74 -10.17
C THR A 93 -6.19 -12.43 -10.95
N LEU A 94 -5.11 -11.65 -10.86
CA LEU A 94 -4.96 -10.41 -11.63
C LEU A 94 -4.94 -10.69 -13.14
N LYS A 95 -4.13 -11.68 -13.59
CA LYS A 95 -4.10 -12.08 -15.00
C LYS A 95 -5.46 -12.53 -15.50
N GLU A 96 -6.19 -13.31 -14.70
CA GLU A 96 -7.55 -13.77 -15.01
C GLU A 96 -8.50 -12.58 -15.25
N VAL A 97 -8.52 -11.60 -14.35
CA VAL A 97 -9.37 -10.41 -14.46
C VAL A 97 -9.00 -9.55 -15.68
N ILE A 98 -7.71 -9.35 -15.94
CA ILE A 98 -7.26 -8.58 -17.11
C ILE A 98 -7.68 -9.31 -18.40
N ALA A 99 -7.46 -10.63 -18.46
CA ALA A 99 -7.82 -11.45 -19.62
C ALA A 99 -9.34 -11.45 -19.88
N SER A 100 -10.17 -11.56 -18.83
CA SER A 100 -11.63 -11.54 -18.98
C SER A 100 -12.15 -10.18 -19.46
N THR A 101 -11.51 -9.09 -19.05
CA THR A 101 -11.91 -7.73 -19.42
C THR A 101 -11.49 -7.39 -20.85
N ALA A 102 -10.33 -7.87 -21.29
CA ALA A 102 -9.82 -7.64 -22.65
C ALA A 102 -10.67 -8.31 -23.76
N GLN A 103 -11.41 -9.37 -23.45
CA GLN A 103 -12.26 -10.07 -24.43
C GLN A 103 -13.54 -9.29 -24.81
N GLY A 104 -13.89 -8.22 -24.09
CA GLY A 104 -15.16 -7.50 -24.24
C GLY A 104 -15.12 -6.12 -24.92
N GLY A 105 -13.96 -5.62 -25.40
CA GLY A 105 -13.86 -4.27 -25.99
C GLY A 105 -12.49 -3.91 -26.55
N GLN A 106 -12.36 -2.72 -27.18
CA GLN A 106 -11.14 -2.27 -27.86
C GLN A 106 -9.91 -2.35 -26.96
N SER A 107 -8.91 -3.09 -27.47
CA SER A 107 -7.59 -3.33 -26.89
C SER A 107 -6.76 -2.04 -26.86
N ALA A 108 -6.98 -1.22 -25.83
CA ALA A 108 -5.95 -0.34 -25.31
C ALA A 108 -5.26 -1.08 -24.16
N GLU A 109 -4.13 -1.73 -24.45
CA GLU A 109 -3.37 -2.56 -23.50
C GLU A 109 -3.16 -1.88 -22.14
N SER A 110 -3.02 -0.55 -22.10
CA SER A 110 -2.80 0.22 -20.86
C SER A 110 -4.04 0.51 -19.99
N THR A 111 -5.26 0.21 -20.45
CA THR A 111 -6.50 0.70 -19.79
C THR A 111 -6.87 -0.07 -18.52
N PHE A 112 -6.44 -1.33 -18.41
CA PHE A 112 -6.86 -2.25 -17.34
C PHE A 112 -5.73 -2.64 -16.38
N HIS A 113 -4.61 -1.92 -16.39
CA HIS A 113 -3.48 -2.24 -15.53
C HIS A 113 -3.77 -1.94 -14.06
N ALA A 114 -3.34 -2.85 -13.19
CA ALA A 114 -3.34 -2.70 -11.75
C ALA A 114 -2.04 -3.25 -11.16
N ASN A 115 -1.57 -2.63 -10.08
CA ASN A 115 -0.47 -3.10 -9.27
C ASN A 115 -0.96 -3.34 -7.85
N PHE A 116 -0.32 -4.28 -7.15
CA PHE A 116 -0.62 -4.55 -5.76
C PHE A 116 0.63 -4.63 -4.91
N ILE A 117 0.52 -4.21 -3.65
CA ILE A 117 1.50 -4.57 -2.62
C ILE A 117 0.83 -5.59 -1.70
N LEU A 118 1.43 -6.76 -1.55
CA LEU A 118 0.95 -7.82 -0.69
C LEU A 118 1.94 -8.00 0.45
N GLY A 119 1.49 -7.85 1.70
CA GLY A 119 2.33 -8.11 2.87
C GLY A 119 1.59 -8.89 3.94
N GLY A 120 2.35 -9.55 4.80
CA GLY A 120 1.76 -10.36 5.87
C GLY A 120 2.73 -11.35 6.46
N GLN A 121 2.19 -12.25 7.26
CA GLN A 121 2.94 -13.35 7.86
C GLN A 121 2.02 -14.55 8.04
N ILE A 122 2.54 -15.73 7.72
CA ILE A 122 1.91 -17.03 8.01
C ILE A 122 2.82 -17.76 9.01
N LYS A 123 2.22 -18.41 10.00
CA LYS A 123 2.93 -19.09 11.09
C LYS A 123 4.02 -20.04 10.57
N GLY A 124 5.20 -19.95 11.17
CA GLY A 124 6.39 -20.70 10.75
C GLY A 124 7.26 -19.99 9.71
N SER A 125 6.91 -18.76 9.31
CA SER A 125 7.73 -17.92 8.42
C SER A 125 7.85 -16.50 8.96
N GLU A 126 8.87 -15.75 8.53
CA GLU A 126 9.00 -14.33 8.83
C GLU A 126 7.96 -13.48 8.09
N PRO A 127 7.72 -12.21 8.50
CA PRO A 127 6.92 -11.27 7.72
C PRO A 127 7.52 -11.05 6.33
N ARG A 128 6.68 -11.12 5.30
CA ARG A 128 7.09 -10.97 3.89
C ARG A 128 6.28 -9.88 3.21
N LEU A 129 6.88 -9.24 2.21
CA LEU A 129 6.30 -8.12 1.47
C LEU A 129 6.65 -8.22 -0.02
N PHE A 130 5.63 -8.17 -0.87
CA PHE A 130 5.73 -8.38 -2.32
C PHE A 130 5.11 -7.22 -3.09
N LEU A 131 5.68 -6.93 -4.26
CA LEU A 131 5.11 -6.06 -5.27
C LEU A 131 4.66 -6.92 -6.46
N ILE A 132 3.38 -6.87 -6.78
CA ILE A 132 2.75 -7.62 -7.87
C ILE A 132 2.47 -6.67 -9.03
N TYR A 133 3.00 -7.01 -10.19
CA TYR A 133 2.89 -6.23 -11.43
C TYR A 133 1.66 -6.64 -12.26
N PRO A 134 1.24 -5.82 -13.25
CA PRO A 134 0.10 -6.12 -14.12
C PRO A 134 0.18 -7.48 -14.81
N GLU A 135 1.39 -7.95 -15.10
CA GLU A 135 1.67 -9.24 -15.73
C GLU A 135 1.47 -10.44 -14.78
N GLY A 136 1.16 -10.18 -13.50
CA GLY A 136 0.93 -11.18 -12.47
C GLY A 136 2.21 -11.81 -11.89
N ASN A 137 3.38 -11.45 -12.41
CA ASN A 137 4.65 -11.72 -11.74
C ASN A 137 4.87 -10.73 -10.58
N PHE A 138 5.83 -11.04 -9.72
CA PHE A 138 6.08 -10.25 -8.52
C PHE A 138 7.54 -10.32 -8.08
N ILE A 139 7.95 -9.33 -7.31
CA ILE A 139 9.22 -9.29 -6.59
C ILE A 139 8.95 -9.21 -5.08
N GLU A 140 9.96 -9.54 -4.29
CA GLU A 140 9.93 -9.45 -2.83
C GLU A 140 10.94 -8.42 -2.34
N THR A 141 10.66 -7.78 -1.20
CA THR A 141 11.63 -6.93 -0.52
C THR A 141 12.88 -7.71 -0.11
N SER A 142 14.02 -7.05 -0.14
CA SER A 142 15.27 -7.48 0.49
C SER A 142 15.70 -6.47 1.56
N ASP A 143 16.84 -6.70 2.20
CA ASP A 143 17.40 -5.74 3.17
C ASP A 143 17.82 -4.43 2.49
N GLU A 144 18.26 -4.50 1.23
CA GLU A 144 18.60 -3.34 0.41
C GLU A 144 17.37 -2.61 -0.14
N THR A 145 16.25 -3.32 -0.30
CA THR A 145 14.97 -2.74 -0.79
C THR A 145 13.83 -3.10 0.18
N PRO A 146 13.74 -2.42 1.33
CA PRO A 146 12.84 -2.82 2.42
C PRO A 146 11.43 -2.25 2.30
N PHE A 147 11.07 -1.62 1.19
CA PHE A 147 9.75 -1.04 0.99
C PHE A 147 9.33 -1.08 -0.48
N PHE A 148 8.02 -1.05 -0.69
CA PHE A 148 7.42 -0.87 -2.01
C PHE A 148 6.43 0.29 -2.01
N GLN A 149 6.29 0.91 -3.18
CA GLN A 149 5.31 1.96 -3.43
C GLN A 149 4.62 1.68 -4.77
N ILE A 150 3.32 2.00 -4.84
CA ILE A 150 2.52 1.88 -6.07
C ILE A 150 1.69 3.16 -6.28
N GLY A 151 1.37 3.47 -7.54
CA GLY A 151 0.70 4.73 -7.92
C GLY A 151 1.67 5.91 -8.04
N GLU A 152 1.27 7.11 -7.62
CA GLU A 152 2.02 8.38 -7.71
C GLU A 152 3.12 8.51 -6.63
N HIS A 153 4.06 7.59 -6.64
CA HIS A 153 5.03 7.39 -5.56
C HIS A 153 6.25 8.31 -5.60
N LYS A 154 6.54 8.97 -6.74
CA LYS A 154 7.79 9.71 -6.96
C LYS A 154 8.00 10.86 -5.97
N TYR A 155 6.93 11.55 -5.59
CA TYR A 155 6.96 12.73 -4.70
C TYR A 155 7.31 12.37 -3.25
N GLY A 156 6.72 11.29 -2.73
CA GLY A 156 6.93 10.82 -1.37
C GLY A 156 8.15 9.90 -1.18
N ARG A 157 8.82 9.50 -2.26
CA ARG A 157 9.97 8.56 -2.22
C ARG A 157 11.22 9.13 -1.53
N PRO A 158 11.66 10.39 -1.78
CA PRO A 158 12.92 10.89 -1.24
C PRO A 158 13.02 10.86 0.29
N ILE A 159 11.92 11.17 1.01
CA ILE A 159 11.94 11.13 2.48
C ILE A 159 12.06 9.72 3.02
N ILE A 160 11.41 8.73 2.39
CA ILE A 160 11.55 7.32 2.77
C ILE A 160 12.98 6.87 2.58
N VAL A 161 13.58 7.16 1.42
CA VAL A 161 14.97 6.79 1.13
C VAL A 161 15.97 7.41 2.12
N ARG A 162 15.70 8.62 2.63
CA ARG A 162 16.61 9.34 3.53
C ARG A 162 16.44 9.02 5.01
N ALA A 163 15.23 8.72 5.44
CA ALA A 163 14.87 8.60 6.86
C ALA A 163 14.40 7.20 7.26
N TYR A 164 14.31 6.27 6.31
CA TYR A 164 14.06 4.88 6.64
C TYR A 164 15.20 4.29 7.47
N ASP A 165 14.83 3.54 8.49
CA ASP A 165 15.69 2.81 9.41
C ASP A 165 14.96 1.50 9.77
N PRO A 166 15.59 0.32 9.61
CA PRO A 166 14.95 -0.97 9.88
C PRO A 166 14.53 -1.15 11.35
N ASP A 167 15.14 -0.43 12.28
CA ASP A 167 14.86 -0.50 13.72
C ASP A 167 13.83 0.54 14.20
N MET A 168 13.34 1.42 13.31
CA MET A 168 12.38 2.47 13.68
C MET A 168 11.12 1.92 14.34
N SER A 169 10.57 2.66 15.30
CA SER A 169 9.26 2.39 15.91
C SER A 169 8.10 2.53 14.94
N PHE A 170 6.98 1.85 15.22
CA PHE A 170 5.74 2.08 14.48
C PHE A 170 5.29 3.55 14.56
N ALA A 171 5.59 4.24 15.66
CA ALA A 171 5.35 5.68 15.78
C ALA A 171 6.25 6.50 14.83
N GLN A 172 7.54 6.15 14.72
CA GLN A 172 8.44 6.76 13.74
C GLN A 172 8.01 6.43 12.30
N ALA A 173 7.59 5.20 12.03
CA ALA A 173 7.05 4.78 10.74
C ALA A 173 5.78 5.56 10.36
N ALA A 174 4.84 5.74 11.30
CA ALA A 174 3.65 6.57 11.08
C ALA A 174 4.04 7.98 10.65
N LYS A 175 4.96 8.60 11.39
CA LYS A 175 5.47 9.95 11.10
C LYS A 175 6.15 10.01 9.72
N LEU A 176 7.03 9.06 9.40
CA LEU A 176 7.70 8.98 8.10
C LEU A 176 6.69 8.87 6.95
N LEU A 177 5.70 7.97 7.09
CA LEU A 177 4.69 7.75 6.07
C LEU A 177 3.79 8.98 5.91
N ILE A 178 3.38 9.64 6.99
CA ILE A 178 2.62 10.90 6.90
C ILE A 178 3.39 11.96 6.13
N VAL A 179 4.69 12.15 6.39
CA VAL A 179 5.52 13.12 5.65
C VAL A 179 5.64 12.75 4.16
N SER A 180 5.75 11.45 3.87
CA SER A 180 5.75 10.93 2.51
C SER A 180 4.44 11.25 1.78
N PHE A 181 3.29 11.08 2.44
CA PHE A 181 1.99 11.44 1.88
C PHE A 181 1.77 12.94 1.79
N ASP A 182 2.20 13.74 2.77
CA ASP A 182 2.06 15.21 2.74
C ASP A 182 2.76 15.80 1.51
N SER A 183 3.99 15.36 1.24
CA SER A 183 4.75 15.75 0.05
C SER A 183 3.99 15.41 -1.23
N THR A 184 3.41 14.21 -1.32
CA THR A 184 2.64 13.77 -2.48
C THR A 184 1.32 14.55 -2.64
N LEU A 185 0.58 14.75 -1.55
CA LEU A 185 -0.71 15.46 -1.53
C LEU A 185 -0.56 16.91 -2.00
N ARG A 186 0.52 17.58 -1.61
CA ARG A 186 0.81 18.96 -2.00
C ARG A 186 1.24 19.09 -3.47
N SER A 187 1.79 18.04 -4.06
CA SER A 187 2.36 18.07 -5.41
C SER A 187 1.53 17.36 -6.47
N ASN A 188 0.53 16.55 -6.08
CA ASN A 188 -0.27 15.78 -7.02
C ASN A 188 -1.73 15.60 -6.54
N LEU A 189 -2.67 16.28 -7.22
CA LEU A 189 -4.10 16.27 -6.88
C LEU A 189 -4.77 14.89 -7.04
N SER A 190 -4.10 13.94 -7.70
CA SER A 190 -4.64 12.61 -7.91
C SER A 190 -4.54 11.69 -6.69
N VAL A 191 -3.82 12.14 -5.65
CA VAL A 191 -3.73 11.51 -4.34
C VAL A 191 -4.54 12.35 -3.36
N GLY A 192 -5.23 11.72 -2.40
CA GLY A 192 -6.12 12.46 -1.50
C GLY A 192 -6.48 11.75 -0.20
N LEU A 193 -6.70 12.56 0.83
CA LEU A 193 -7.32 12.17 2.09
C LEU A 193 -8.74 11.62 1.89
N PRO A 194 -9.25 10.78 2.81
CA PRO A 194 -8.56 10.25 3.99
C PRO A 194 -7.44 9.24 3.65
N LEU A 195 -6.53 9.02 4.60
CA LEU A 195 -5.45 8.03 4.51
C LEU A 195 -5.74 6.88 5.49
N ASP A 196 -5.55 5.64 5.05
CA ASP A 196 -5.67 4.45 5.88
C ASP A 196 -4.27 3.94 6.26
N LEU A 197 -4.00 3.75 7.56
CA LEU A 197 -2.75 3.25 8.13
C LEU A 197 -3.01 1.93 8.89
N MET A 198 -2.15 0.95 8.69
CA MET A 198 -2.19 -0.31 9.42
C MET A 198 -0.77 -0.79 9.74
N PHE A 199 -0.62 -1.41 10.91
CA PHE A 199 0.61 -2.04 11.34
C PHE A 199 0.39 -3.52 11.61
N TYR A 200 1.47 -4.28 11.43
CA TYR A 200 1.54 -5.68 11.79
C TYR A 200 2.82 -5.92 12.58
N ASP A 201 2.70 -6.41 13.81
CA ASP A 201 3.83 -6.84 14.63
C ASP A 201 4.31 -8.22 14.19
N ARG A 202 5.62 -8.38 14.05
CA ARG A 202 6.26 -9.67 13.80
C ARG A 202 5.80 -10.69 14.85
N ASP A 203 5.46 -11.89 14.39
CA ASP A 203 5.05 -13.06 15.18
C ASP A 203 3.76 -12.86 16.00
N ARG A 204 3.00 -11.79 15.73
CA ARG A 204 1.76 -11.51 16.46
C ARG A 204 0.55 -12.23 15.88
N PHE A 205 0.57 -12.52 14.57
CA PHE A 205 -0.55 -13.15 13.82
C PHE A 205 -1.91 -12.52 14.13
N LYS A 206 -1.88 -11.20 14.33
CA LYS A 206 -3.04 -10.35 14.58
C LYS A 206 -2.73 -8.94 14.08
N LEU A 207 -3.54 -8.43 13.18
CA LEU A 207 -3.43 -7.08 12.64
C LEU A 207 -3.79 -6.06 13.72
N ARG A 208 -3.05 -4.94 13.74
CA ARG A 208 -3.47 -3.80 14.56
C ARG A 208 -4.73 -3.17 13.97
N PRO A 209 -5.55 -2.51 14.80
CA PRO A 209 -6.67 -1.72 14.30
C PRO A 209 -6.20 -0.72 13.26
N ARG A 210 -6.93 -0.66 12.14
CA ARG A 210 -6.68 0.35 11.10
C ARG A 210 -6.98 1.73 11.67
N HIS A 211 -6.06 2.66 11.48
CA HIS A 211 -6.25 4.06 11.79
C HIS A 211 -6.51 4.84 10.50
N ARG A 212 -7.43 5.81 10.54
CA ARG A 212 -7.81 6.61 9.38
C ARG A 212 -7.58 8.09 9.67
N PHE A 213 -6.63 8.69 8.95
CA PHE A 213 -6.36 10.13 9.02
C PHE A 213 -7.30 10.88 8.07
N THR A 214 -8.13 11.75 8.63
CA THR A 214 -8.94 12.71 7.86
C THR A 214 -8.19 14.04 7.74
N ALA A 215 -8.74 14.98 6.97
CA ALA A 215 -8.17 16.34 6.88
C ALA A 215 -8.21 17.12 8.21
N ASP A 216 -9.09 16.71 9.13
CA ASP A 216 -9.25 17.31 10.46
C ASP A 216 -8.51 16.54 11.56
N ASP A 217 -7.79 15.46 11.22
CA ASP A 217 -7.05 14.69 12.21
C ASP A 217 -5.96 15.55 12.87
N PRO A 218 -5.98 15.73 14.21
CA PRO A 218 -5.05 16.62 14.89
C PRO A 218 -3.59 16.19 14.74
N TYR A 219 -3.33 14.89 14.74
CA TYR A 219 -1.97 14.37 14.61
C TYR A 219 -1.44 14.58 13.18
N TYR A 220 -2.25 14.29 12.16
CA TYR A 220 -1.91 14.57 10.77
C TYR A 220 -1.54 16.04 10.55
N ARG A 221 -2.38 16.98 11.05
CA ARG A 221 -2.12 18.42 10.94
C ARG A 221 -0.83 18.83 11.62
N THR A 222 -0.61 18.38 12.86
CA THR A 222 0.60 18.66 13.63
C THR A 222 1.86 18.24 12.86
N ILE A 223 1.86 17.06 12.25
CA ILE A 223 3.01 16.57 11.48
C ILE A 223 3.18 17.36 10.16
N SER A 224 2.09 17.62 9.42
CA SER A 224 2.14 18.35 8.14
C SER A 224 2.65 19.79 8.31
N GLU A 225 2.11 20.51 9.29
CA GLU A 225 2.49 21.89 9.60
C GLU A 225 3.92 21.96 10.12
N GLY A 226 4.24 21.16 11.15
CA GLY A 226 5.58 21.13 11.74
C GLY A 226 6.66 20.72 10.74
N TRP A 227 6.37 19.81 9.82
CA TRP A 227 7.31 19.43 8.75
C TRP A 227 7.55 20.58 7.77
N SER A 228 6.49 21.29 7.38
CA SER A 228 6.59 22.45 6.48
C SER A 228 7.45 23.56 7.08
N GLU A 229 7.27 23.86 8.37
CA GLU A 229 8.07 24.84 9.10
C GLU A 229 9.54 24.41 9.22
N ALA A 230 9.78 23.14 9.58
CA ALA A 230 11.12 22.59 9.71
C ALA A 230 11.90 22.65 8.38
N LEU A 231 11.25 22.36 7.24
CA LEU A 231 11.87 22.45 5.93
C LEU A 231 12.27 23.89 5.58
N ARG A 232 11.40 24.88 5.84
CA ARG A 232 11.71 26.30 5.61
C ARG A 232 12.88 26.75 6.48
N ALA A 233 12.88 26.35 7.76
CA ALA A 233 13.95 26.68 8.68
C ALA A 233 15.29 26.02 8.29
N ALA A 234 15.27 24.78 7.79
CA ALA A 234 16.46 24.09 7.30
C ALA A 234 17.00 24.74 6.02
N PHE A 235 16.11 25.11 5.08
CA PHE A 235 16.49 25.79 3.84
C PHE A 235 17.15 27.16 4.11
N ALA A 236 16.59 27.95 5.03
CA ALA A 236 17.13 29.26 5.40
C ALA A 236 18.50 29.21 6.12
N LYS A 237 18.96 28.02 6.53
CA LYS A 237 20.30 27.82 7.12
C LYS A 237 21.35 27.40 6.08
N LEU A 238 20.94 27.14 4.85
CA LEU A 238 21.88 26.85 3.77
C LEU A 238 22.59 28.15 3.37
N PRO A 239 23.88 28.10 3.01
CA PRO A 239 24.60 29.28 2.53
C PRO A 239 23.98 29.79 1.22
N ASP A 240 23.96 31.12 1.06
CA ASP A 240 23.53 31.73 -0.19
C ASP A 240 24.54 31.44 -1.30
N TYR A 241 24.04 31.36 -2.54
CA TYR A 241 24.89 31.09 -3.69
C TYR A 241 25.90 32.24 -3.88
N GLY A 242 27.18 31.92 -3.77
CA GLY A 242 28.28 32.88 -3.89
C GLY A 242 28.87 33.36 -2.56
N GLU A 243 28.33 32.91 -1.42
CA GLU A 243 29.00 33.03 -0.13
C GLU A 243 29.94 31.83 0.08
N ALA A 244 31.10 31.86 -0.58
CA ALA A 244 32.23 30.96 -0.35
C ALA A 244 33.55 31.72 -0.48
#